data_AF-J2WCH7-F1
#
_entry.id   AF-J2WCH7-F1
#
_cell.length_a   1.000
_cell.length_b   1.000
_cell.length_c   1.000
_cell.angle_alpha   90.00
_cell.angle_beta   90.00
_cell.angle_gamma   90.00
#
_symmetry.space_group_name_H-M   'P 1'
#
loop_
_entity.id
_entity.type
_entity.pdbx_description
1 polymer ?
#
loop_
_entity_poly.entity_id
_entity_poly.type
_entity_poly.pdbx_seq_one_letter_code
_entity_poly.pdbx_strand_id
1 'polypeptide(L)'
;MRRISNQVHQRRRQTWLDLDHIHLAARINLSEWKSNPASRQYISFIKGKNGRKATDYFRDFIGCQEGVDGPGETRTLLKAFSDYVESEDLGEESAREKTNTLVSYSMAQAKLGEPITLDELSELIDEDQPKAFADFIKAADYGLSDTLPPDKKTLNKFRRFTGRAEGLSISFEQHLLGSKIEFDEAGGTLTLRGLPTQLTEQLKRAAA
;
A
#
# COMPACT_ATOMS: atom_id res chain seq x y z
N MET A 1 22.00 72.48 33.53
CA MET A 1 20.74 71.73 33.31
C MET A 1 20.76 71.13 31.90
N ARG A 2 21.15 69.84 31.74
CA ARG A 2 20.97 69.06 30.51
C ARG A 2 20.66 67.62 30.91
N ARG A 3 19.43 67.17 30.64
CA ARG A 3 18.97 65.79 30.85
C ARG A 3 19.62 64.90 29.79
N ILE A 4 20.31 63.84 30.21
CA ILE A 4 20.66 62.72 29.33
C ILE A 4 19.52 61.71 29.44
N SER A 5 18.81 61.51 28.33
CA SER A 5 17.71 60.57 28.20
C SER A 5 18.27 59.16 27.99
N ASN A 6 18.08 58.27 28.97
CA ASN A 6 18.38 56.85 28.82
C ASN A 6 17.17 56.16 28.18
N GLN A 7 17.24 55.90 26.86
CA GLN A 7 16.29 55.00 26.20
C GLN A 7 16.76 53.55 26.34
N VAL A 8 16.09 52.83 27.23
CA VAL A 8 16.16 51.37 27.34
C VAL A 8 15.64 50.77 26.02
N HIS A 9 16.54 50.16 25.24
CA HIS A 9 16.17 49.40 24.06
C HIS A 9 15.45 48.11 24.49
N GLN A 10 14.13 48.11 24.43
CA GLN A 10 13.32 46.89 24.48
C GLN A 10 13.69 46.01 23.29
N ARG A 11 14.45 44.93 23.51
CA ARG A 11 14.64 43.87 22.51
C ARG A 11 13.28 43.24 22.24
N ARG A 12 12.70 43.53 21.06
CA ARG A 12 11.55 42.79 20.55
C ARG A 12 11.97 41.33 20.34
N ARG A 13 11.22 40.38 20.89
CA ARG A 13 11.36 38.97 20.53
C ARG A 13 11.05 38.85 19.03
N GLN A 14 12.03 38.45 18.24
CA GLN A 14 11.80 37.99 16.88
C GLN A 14 11.60 36.47 16.93
N THR A 15 10.41 36.03 16.54
CA THR A 15 10.09 34.63 16.34
C THR A 15 10.43 34.30 14.89
N TRP A 16 11.35 33.38 14.69
CA TRP A 16 11.75 32.89 13.37
C TRP A 16 11.16 31.51 13.16
N LEU A 17 10.71 31.23 11.94
CA LEU A 17 10.25 29.90 11.56
C LEU A 17 11.45 29.12 11.03
N ASP A 18 11.83 28.05 11.71
CA ASP A 18 12.81 27.09 11.23
C ASP A 18 12.12 26.14 10.23
N LEU A 19 12.45 26.30 8.94
CA LEU A 19 11.92 25.48 7.85
C LEU A 19 12.70 24.17 7.67
N ASP A 20 13.90 24.05 8.26
CA ASP A 20 14.73 22.86 8.16
C ASP A 20 14.28 21.78 9.17
N HIS A 21 13.62 22.20 10.26
CA HIS A 21 13.14 21.31 11.32
C HIS A 21 11.62 21.39 11.55
N ILE A 22 10.84 21.25 10.47
CA ILE A 22 9.37 21.18 10.59
C ILE A 22 8.95 19.84 11.20
N HIS A 23 8.51 19.88 12.46
CA HIS A 23 8.04 18.69 13.19
C HIS A 23 6.60 18.29 12.85
N LEU A 24 5.73 19.27 12.61
CA LEU A 24 4.32 19.11 12.28
C LEU A 24 3.93 20.14 11.22
N ALA A 25 3.37 19.69 10.11
CA ALA A 25 2.74 20.57 9.13
C ALA A 25 1.64 19.82 8.40
N ALA A 26 0.61 20.54 7.97
CA ALA A 26 -0.43 20.06 7.09
C ALA A 26 -0.41 20.84 5.77
N ARG A 27 -0.65 20.16 4.66
CA ARG A 27 -0.86 20.74 3.34
C ARG A 27 -2.33 20.57 2.95
N ILE A 28 -2.96 21.65 2.53
CA ILE A 28 -4.36 21.64 2.05
C ILE A 28 -4.38 21.97 0.56
N ASN A 29 -4.93 21.09 -0.26
CA ASN A 29 -5.20 21.34 -1.67
C ASN A 29 -6.60 21.98 -1.79
N LEU A 30 -6.63 23.30 -1.87
CA LEU A 30 -7.88 24.07 -1.95
C LEU A 30 -8.67 23.84 -3.25
N SER A 31 -7.99 23.46 -4.34
CA SER A 31 -8.66 23.15 -5.60
C SER A 31 -9.43 21.84 -5.48
N GLU A 32 -8.78 20.77 -5.03
CA GLU A 32 -9.39 19.45 -4.84
C GLU A 32 -10.59 19.52 -3.88
N TRP A 33 -10.42 20.24 -2.76
CA TRP A 33 -11.48 20.43 -1.77
C TRP A 33 -12.73 21.10 -2.36
N LYS A 34 -12.55 22.04 -3.30
CA LYS A 34 -13.67 22.79 -3.91
C LYS A 34 -14.29 22.07 -5.09
N SER A 35 -13.50 21.35 -5.88
CA SER A 35 -13.97 20.75 -7.14
C SER A 35 -14.46 19.32 -7.01
N ASN A 36 -14.10 18.62 -5.93
CA ASN A 36 -14.43 17.20 -5.76
C ASN A 36 -15.00 16.91 -4.35
N PRO A 37 -16.31 17.12 -4.14
CA PRO A 37 -16.96 16.93 -2.83
C PRO A 37 -16.85 15.51 -2.26
N ALA A 38 -16.60 14.50 -3.10
CA ALA A 38 -16.41 13.11 -2.69
C ALA A 38 -14.98 12.81 -2.24
N SER A 39 -14.00 13.65 -2.62
CA SER A 39 -12.60 13.45 -2.28
C SER A 39 -12.34 13.75 -0.81
N ARG A 40 -11.75 12.78 -0.12
CA ARG A 40 -11.21 12.97 1.24
C ARG A 40 -9.70 13.19 1.25
N GLN A 41 -9.09 13.35 0.06
CA GLN A 41 -7.63 13.39 -0.12
C GLN A 41 -7.07 14.81 -0.32
N TYR A 42 -7.82 15.85 0.05
CA TYR A 42 -7.39 17.24 -0.10
C TYR A 42 -6.49 17.73 1.04
N ILE A 43 -6.23 16.90 2.06
CA ILE A 43 -5.35 17.22 3.18
C ILE A 43 -4.32 16.12 3.40
N SER A 44 -3.07 16.51 3.63
CA SER A 44 -1.97 15.63 4.03
C SER A 44 -1.11 16.27 5.10
N PHE A 45 -0.35 15.49 5.88
CA PHE A 45 0.54 16.04 6.91
C PHE A 45 1.91 15.36 6.95
N ILE A 46 2.90 16.06 7.49
CA ILE A 46 4.25 15.49 7.67
C ILE A 46 4.19 14.44 8.80
N LYS A 47 4.54 13.20 8.45
CA LYS A 47 4.72 12.11 9.43
C LYS A 47 6.12 12.22 10.01
N GLY A 48 6.22 12.79 11.21
CA GLY A 48 7.49 12.89 11.93
C GLY A 48 8.09 11.51 12.20
N LYS A 49 9.43 11.42 12.26
CA LYS A 49 10.15 10.16 12.55
C LYS A 49 9.84 9.57 13.94
N ASN A 50 9.25 10.35 14.85
CA ASN A 50 9.10 10.02 16.28
C ASN A 50 7.69 9.51 16.69
N GLY A 51 6.98 8.84 15.77
CA GLY A 51 5.91 7.90 16.15
C GLY A 51 4.45 8.37 15.99
N ARG A 52 3.57 7.37 15.88
CA ARG A 52 2.12 7.45 15.61
C ARG A 52 1.37 8.45 16.51
N LYS A 53 1.73 8.53 17.79
CA LYS A 53 1.05 9.34 18.81
C LYS A 53 1.05 10.86 18.55
N ALA A 54 2.15 11.43 18.09
CA ALA A 54 2.23 12.87 17.81
C ALA A 54 1.41 13.24 16.56
N THR A 55 1.37 12.33 15.59
CA THR A 55 0.55 12.44 14.38
C THR A 55 -0.94 12.32 14.69
N ASP A 56 -1.33 11.36 15.54
CA ASP A 56 -2.72 11.18 15.96
C ASP A 56 -3.24 12.42 16.73
N TYR A 57 -2.45 12.95 17.67
CA TYR A 57 -2.82 14.19 18.37
C TYR A 57 -2.97 15.39 17.43
N PHE A 58 -2.03 15.55 16.47
CA PHE A 58 -2.09 16.64 15.52
C PHE A 58 -3.32 16.53 14.61
N ARG A 59 -3.65 15.31 14.18
CA ARG A 59 -4.86 14.99 13.40
C ARG A 59 -6.14 15.34 14.15
N ASP A 60 -6.22 14.94 15.42
CA ASP A 60 -7.35 15.25 16.29
C ASP A 60 -7.46 16.77 16.55
N PHE A 61 -6.32 17.45 16.73
CA PHE A 61 -6.27 18.91 16.92
C PHE A 61 -6.75 19.71 15.71
N ILE A 62 -6.31 19.35 14.50
CA ILE A 62 -6.72 20.05 13.27
C ILE A 62 -8.09 19.60 12.74
N GLY A 63 -8.70 18.58 13.35
CA GLY A 63 -10.03 18.09 12.99
C GLY A 63 -10.12 17.57 11.55
N CYS A 64 -9.00 17.09 10.99
CA CYS A 64 -8.95 16.63 9.61
C CYS A 64 -8.58 15.15 9.56
N GLN A 65 -9.10 14.44 8.56
CA GLN A 65 -8.68 13.08 8.27
C GLN A 65 -7.79 13.12 7.02
N GLU A 66 -6.57 12.57 7.12
CA GLU A 66 -5.72 12.36 5.93
C GLU A 66 -6.49 11.53 4.91
N GLY A 67 -6.21 11.74 3.63
CA GLY A 67 -6.62 10.81 2.59
C GLY A 67 -6.27 9.38 2.98
N VAL A 68 -7.17 8.44 2.70
CA VAL A 68 -7.01 7.02 3.06
C VAL A 68 -5.68 6.48 2.53
N ASP A 69 -4.88 5.85 3.39
CA ASP A 69 -3.60 5.21 3.01
C ASP A 69 -3.90 3.92 2.23
N GLY A 70 -4.26 4.05 0.95
CA GLY A 70 -4.61 2.90 0.12
C GLY A 70 -3.54 1.83 0.02
N PRO A 71 -2.23 2.16 -0.13
CA PRO A 71 -1.18 1.16 -0.04
C PRO A 71 -1.12 0.46 1.33
N GLY A 72 -1.34 1.18 2.43
CA GLY A 72 -1.42 0.61 3.78
C GLY A 72 -2.60 -0.35 3.94
N GLU A 73 -3.82 0.09 3.63
CA GLU A 73 -5.03 -0.72 3.75
C GLU A 73 -5.01 -1.93 2.81
N THR A 74 -4.54 -1.76 1.57
CA THR A 74 -4.37 -2.89 0.64
C THR A 74 -3.38 -3.92 1.21
N ARG A 75 -2.28 -3.51 1.87
CA ARG A 75 -1.37 -4.48 2.52
C ARG A 75 -2.04 -5.20 3.68
N THR A 76 -2.80 -4.48 4.49
CA THR A 76 -3.52 -5.07 5.62
C THR A 76 -4.57 -6.08 5.12
N LEU A 77 -5.32 -5.76 4.06
CA LEU A 77 -6.24 -6.69 3.41
C LEU A 77 -5.54 -7.96 2.93
N LEU A 78 -4.41 -7.81 2.23
CA LEU A 78 -3.65 -8.95 1.72
C LEU A 78 -3.08 -9.82 2.83
N LYS A 79 -2.64 -9.21 3.94
CA LYS A 79 -2.22 -9.95 5.14
C LYS A 79 -3.39 -10.72 5.75
N ALA A 80 -4.54 -10.06 5.96
CA ALA A 80 -5.71 -10.72 6.52
C ALA A 80 -6.18 -11.88 5.65
N PHE A 81 -6.09 -11.75 4.33
CA PHE A 81 -6.36 -12.83 3.40
C PHE A 81 -5.37 -14.00 3.52
N SER A 82 -4.06 -13.72 3.63
CA SER A 82 -3.08 -14.79 3.87
C SER A 82 -3.34 -15.52 5.19
N ASP A 83 -3.63 -14.79 6.26
CA ASP A 83 -3.94 -15.36 7.58
C ASP A 83 -5.25 -16.20 7.51
N TYR A 84 -6.25 -15.75 6.75
CA TYR A 84 -7.50 -16.51 6.52
C TYR A 84 -7.25 -17.84 5.81
N VAL A 85 -6.53 -17.81 4.68
CA VAL A 85 -6.19 -19.01 3.91
C VAL A 85 -5.40 -20.02 4.74
N GLU A 86 -4.49 -19.53 5.60
CA GLU A 86 -3.74 -20.38 6.54
C GLU A 86 -4.65 -20.99 7.62
N SER A 87 -5.62 -20.22 8.13
CA SER A 87 -6.56 -20.71 9.16
C SER A 87 -7.55 -21.76 8.68
N GLU A 88 -7.89 -21.73 7.39
CA GLU A 88 -8.84 -22.66 6.76
C GLU A 88 -8.16 -23.99 6.32
N ASP A 89 -6.84 -24.12 6.47
CA ASP A 89 -6.04 -25.28 6.04
C ASP A 89 -6.36 -25.72 4.60
N LEU A 90 -6.49 -24.72 3.70
CA LEU A 90 -6.88 -24.95 2.32
C LEU A 90 -5.77 -25.64 1.53
N GLY A 91 -6.14 -26.62 0.70
CA GLY A 91 -5.23 -27.18 -0.29
C GLY A 91 -4.70 -26.12 -1.25
N GLU A 92 -3.49 -26.34 -1.79
CA GLU A 92 -2.76 -25.39 -2.64
C GLU A 92 -3.59 -24.86 -3.82
N GLU A 93 -4.41 -25.72 -4.43
CA GLU A 93 -5.27 -25.34 -5.55
C GLU A 93 -6.38 -24.36 -5.12
N SER A 94 -7.07 -24.63 -4.01
CA SER A 94 -8.13 -23.76 -3.48
C SER A 94 -7.56 -22.42 -2.99
N ALA A 95 -6.42 -22.46 -2.28
CA ALA A 95 -5.70 -21.26 -1.87
C ALA A 95 -5.34 -20.37 -3.07
N ARG A 96 -4.85 -20.98 -4.15
CA ARG A 96 -4.51 -20.29 -5.40
C ARG A 96 -5.74 -19.70 -6.10
N GLU A 97 -6.84 -20.43 -6.15
CA GLU A 97 -8.10 -19.94 -6.73
C GLU A 97 -8.62 -18.71 -5.99
N LYS A 98 -8.77 -18.81 -4.65
CA LYS A 98 -9.20 -17.69 -3.81
C LYS A 98 -8.27 -16.49 -3.93
N THR A 99 -6.95 -16.73 -4.00
CA THR A 99 -5.95 -15.67 -4.22
C THR A 99 -6.17 -14.96 -5.55
N ASN A 100 -6.43 -15.71 -6.62
CA ASN A 100 -6.72 -15.14 -7.94
C ASN A 100 -8.00 -14.32 -7.92
N THR A 101 -9.04 -14.78 -7.23
CA THR A 101 -10.30 -14.05 -7.09
C THR A 101 -10.10 -12.72 -6.39
N LEU A 102 -9.43 -12.71 -5.22
CA LEU A 102 -9.13 -11.47 -4.49
C LEU A 102 -8.38 -10.48 -5.37
N VAL A 103 -7.31 -10.93 -6.03
CA VAL A 103 -6.46 -10.04 -6.84
C VAL A 103 -7.24 -9.54 -8.06
N SER A 104 -8.05 -10.38 -8.69
CA SER A 104 -8.81 -10.03 -9.90
C SER A 104 -9.89 -8.99 -9.58
N TYR A 105 -10.69 -9.22 -8.54
CA TYR A 105 -11.70 -8.26 -8.07
C TYR A 105 -11.04 -6.94 -7.67
N SER A 106 -9.99 -6.99 -6.84
CA SER A 106 -9.29 -5.79 -6.37
C SER A 106 -8.68 -4.98 -7.53
N MET A 107 -8.13 -5.65 -8.55
CA MET A 107 -7.61 -5.00 -9.75
C MET A 107 -8.72 -4.41 -10.63
N ALA A 108 -9.89 -5.07 -10.70
CA ALA A 108 -11.06 -4.56 -11.42
C ALA A 108 -11.58 -3.27 -10.76
N GLN A 109 -11.76 -3.27 -9.43
CA GLN A 109 -12.13 -2.07 -8.68
C GLN A 109 -11.11 -0.95 -8.87
N ALA A 110 -9.82 -1.26 -8.84
CA ALA A 110 -8.77 -0.29 -9.13
C ALA A 110 -8.84 0.28 -10.55
N LYS A 111 -9.30 -0.50 -11.52
CA LYS A 111 -9.48 -0.05 -12.91
C LYS A 111 -10.69 0.86 -13.05
N LEU A 112 -11.77 0.57 -12.32
CA LEU A 112 -13.00 1.35 -12.31
C LEU A 112 -12.89 2.62 -11.45
N GLY A 113 -11.92 2.68 -10.52
CA GLY A 113 -11.82 3.77 -9.55
C GLY A 113 -12.78 3.60 -8.37
N GLU A 114 -13.31 2.40 -8.20
CA GLU A 114 -14.27 2.04 -7.16
C GLU A 114 -13.55 1.44 -5.94
N PRO A 115 -14.13 1.53 -4.73
CA PRO A 115 -13.59 0.88 -3.55
C PRO A 115 -13.78 -0.65 -3.60
N ILE A 116 -12.92 -1.38 -2.91
CA ILE A 116 -13.12 -2.77 -2.55
C ILE A 116 -14.10 -2.80 -1.38
N THR A 117 -15.15 -3.61 -1.46
CA THR A 117 -16.04 -3.87 -0.31
C THR A 117 -15.71 -5.24 0.29
N LEU A 118 -15.66 -5.34 1.62
CA LEU A 118 -15.33 -6.61 2.28
C LEU A 118 -16.40 -7.67 2.07
N ASP A 119 -17.67 -7.27 2.04
CA ASP A 119 -18.80 -8.19 1.87
C ASP A 119 -18.82 -8.78 0.44
N GLU A 120 -18.69 -7.97 -0.62
CA GLU A 120 -18.64 -8.49 -2.00
C GLU A 120 -17.38 -9.33 -2.22
N LEU A 121 -16.23 -8.90 -1.67
CA LEU A 121 -15.00 -9.66 -1.77
C LEU A 121 -15.12 -11.03 -1.08
N SER A 122 -15.77 -11.08 0.09
CA SER A 122 -16.02 -12.31 0.83
C SER A 122 -16.94 -13.26 0.05
N GLU A 123 -18.02 -12.74 -0.55
CA GLU A 123 -18.92 -13.52 -1.40
C GLU A 123 -18.20 -14.10 -2.63
N LEU A 124 -17.34 -13.31 -3.27
CA LEU A 124 -16.55 -13.79 -4.42
C LEU A 124 -15.49 -14.83 -4.02
N ILE A 125 -14.89 -14.71 -2.84
CA ILE A 125 -13.88 -15.66 -2.34
C ILE A 125 -14.51 -17.02 -2.03
N ASP A 126 -15.74 -17.04 -1.54
CA ASP A 126 -16.44 -18.25 -1.14
C ASP A 126 -17.95 -18.11 -1.31
N GLU A 127 -18.49 -18.60 -2.43
CA GLU A 127 -19.93 -18.54 -2.69
C GLU A 127 -20.74 -19.44 -1.74
N ASP A 128 -20.13 -20.52 -1.20
CA ASP A 128 -20.77 -21.44 -0.26
C ASP A 128 -20.82 -20.85 1.16
N GLN A 129 -19.79 -20.08 1.53
CA GLN A 129 -19.68 -19.38 2.81
C GLN A 129 -19.41 -17.88 2.61
N PRO A 130 -20.38 -17.11 2.08
CA PRO A 130 -20.17 -15.75 1.58
C PRO A 130 -19.75 -14.74 2.64
N LYS A 131 -19.91 -15.08 3.93
CA LYS A 131 -19.51 -14.21 5.05
C LYS A 131 -18.22 -14.64 5.74
N ALA A 132 -17.69 -15.84 5.46
CA ALA A 132 -16.58 -16.40 6.24
C ALA A 132 -15.36 -15.48 6.28
N PHE A 133 -14.97 -14.92 5.13
CA PHE A 133 -13.82 -14.02 5.06
C PHE A 133 -14.10 -12.66 5.72
N ALA A 134 -15.27 -12.07 5.49
CA ALA A 134 -15.65 -10.80 6.13
C ALA A 134 -15.75 -10.92 7.66
N ASP A 135 -16.33 -12.02 8.16
CA ASP A 135 -16.46 -12.30 9.59
C ASP A 135 -15.09 -12.60 10.21
N PHE A 136 -14.21 -13.31 9.50
CA PHE A 136 -12.82 -13.52 9.92
C PHE A 136 -12.08 -12.19 10.15
N ILE A 137 -12.18 -11.25 9.20
CA ILE A 137 -11.54 -9.92 9.34
C ILE A 137 -12.10 -9.17 10.55
N LYS A 138 -13.43 -9.17 10.72
CA LYS A 138 -14.12 -8.47 11.82
C LYS A 138 -13.75 -9.06 13.18
N ALA A 139 -13.60 -10.38 13.28
CA ALA A 139 -13.24 -11.06 14.51
C ALA A 139 -11.78 -10.83 14.93
N ALA A 140 -10.86 -10.74 13.95
CA ALA A 140 -9.42 -10.62 14.20
C ALA A 140 -8.92 -9.17 14.38
N ASP A 141 -9.81 -8.17 14.29
CA ASP A 141 -9.53 -6.74 14.50
C ASP A 141 -8.30 -6.21 13.72
N TYR A 142 -8.27 -6.46 12.41
CA TYR A 142 -7.23 -5.93 11.52
C TYR A 142 -7.28 -4.39 11.38
N GLY A 143 -8.29 -3.73 11.95
CA GLY A 143 -8.52 -2.29 11.77
C GLY A 143 -8.86 -1.90 10.32
N LEU A 144 -9.39 -2.84 9.54
CA LEU A 144 -9.88 -2.59 8.19
C LEU A 144 -11.29 -1.99 8.25
N SER A 145 -11.54 -1.00 7.40
CA SER A 145 -12.91 -0.49 7.18
C SER A 145 -13.69 -1.47 6.30
N ASP A 146 -15.02 -1.39 6.32
CA ASP A 146 -15.89 -2.21 5.44
C ASP A 146 -15.64 -1.95 3.95
N THR A 147 -15.09 -0.77 3.62
CA THR A 147 -14.67 -0.40 2.26
C THR A 147 -13.24 0.15 2.26
N LEU A 148 -12.46 -0.22 1.25
CA LEU A 148 -11.03 0.02 1.16
C LEU A 148 -10.69 0.57 -0.23
N PRO A 149 -9.82 1.58 -0.37
CA PRO A 149 -9.38 2.02 -1.68
C PRO A 149 -8.34 1.02 -2.24
N PRO A 150 -8.50 0.55 -3.49
CA PRO A 150 -7.56 -0.37 -4.09
C PRO A 150 -6.25 0.32 -4.49
N ASP A 151 -5.10 -0.28 -4.16
CA ASP A 151 -3.78 0.18 -4.64
C ASP A 151 -3.16 -0.80 -5.65
N LYS A 152 -3.20 -0.46 -6.95
CA LYS A 152 -2.64 -1.28 -8.04
C LYS A 152 -1.18 -1.65 -7.81
N LYS A 153 -0.39 -0.73 -7.24
CA LYS A 153 1.05 -0.95 -7.05
C LYS A 153 1.29 -2.04 -6.01
N THR A 154 0.54 -2.03 -4.91
CA THR A 154 0.60 -3.03 -3.85
C THR A 154 0.05 -4.38 -4.34
N LEU A 155 -1.08 -4.39 -5.05
CA LEU A 155 -1.64 -5.63 -5.64
C LEU A 155 -0.66 -6.30 -6.61
N ASN A 156 0.00 -5.52 -7.48
CA ASN A 156 0.98 -6.06 -8.41
C ASN A 156 2.24 -6.59 -7.72
N LYS A 157 2.66 -5.98 -6.61
CA LYS A 157 3.76 -6.51 -5.79
C LYS A 157 3.36 -7.82 -5.11
N PHE A 158 2.12 -7.93 -4.66
CA PHE A 158 1.61 -9.15 -4.05
C PHE A 158 1.58 -10.30 -5.05
N ARG A 159 1.08 -10.11 -6.28
CA ARG A 159 0.99 -11.21 -7.27
C ARG A 159 2.34 -11.68 -7.82
N ARG A 160 3.46 -10.99 -7.55
CA ARG A 160 4.72 -11.20 -8.28
C ARG A 160 5.92 -11.42 -7.36
N PHE A 161 6.74 -12.41 -7.71
CA PHE A 161 8.12 -12.43 -7.26
C PHE A 161 8.92 -11.36 -8.02
N THR A 162 9.79 -10.65 -7.31
CA THR A 162 10.67 -9.63 -7.88
C THR A 162 12.04 -9.67 -7.23
N GLY A 163 13.10 -9.59 -8.04
CA GLY A 163 14.48 -9.53 -7.56
C GLY A 163 15.33 -8.66 -8.47
N ARG A 164 16.30 -7.95 -7.90
CA ARG A 164 17.32 -7.19 -8.65
C ARG A 164 18.69 -7.47 -8.08
N ALA A 165 19.63 -7.75 -8.97
CA ALA A 165 21.05 -7.89 -8.69
C ALA A 165 21.83 -7.24 -9.84
N GLU A 166 23.13 -7.01 -9.69
CA GLU A 166 24.01 -6.32 -10.65
C GLU A 166 23.69 -6.66 -12.14
N GLY A 167 23.04 -5.73 -12.86
CA GLY A 167 22.67 -5.91 -14.27
C GLY A 167 21.48 -6.85 -14.55
N LEU A 168 20.87 -7.46 -13.53
CA LEU A 168 19.78 -8.43 -13.60
C LEU A 168 18.53 -7.92 -12.88
N SER A 169 17.38 -7.93 -13.57
CA SER A 169 16.07 -7.68 -12.98
C SER A 169 15.12 -8.81 -13.34
N ILE A 170 14.63 -9.54 -12.34
CA ILE A 170 13.70 -10.65 -12.51
C ILE A 170 12.34 -10.24 -11.94
N SER A 171 11.27 -10.51 -12.69
CA SER A 171 9.92 -10.40 -12.17
C SER A 171 8.97 -11.35 -12.88
N PHE A 172 8.23 -12.15 -12.13
CA PHE A 172 7.24 -13.09 -12.66
C PHE A 172 6.07 -13.29 -11.69
N GLU A 173 4.93 -13.74 -12.19
CA GLU A 173 3.76 -14.01 -11.35
C GLU A 173 3.96 -15.27 -10.53
N GLN A 174 3.52 -15.27 -9.27
CA GLN A 174 3.76 -16.38 -8.34
C GLN A 174 3.29 -17.73 -8.91
N HIS A 175 2.16 -17.73 -9.61
CA HIS A 175 1.54 -18.91 -10.21
C HIS A 175 2.40 -19.63 -11.27
N LEU A 176 3.46 -18.98 -11.76
CA LEU A 176 4.42 -19.56 -12.71
C LEU A 176 5.48 -20.43 -12.02
N LEU A 177 5.66 -20.27 -10.70
CA LEU A 177 6.51 -21.15 -9.91
C LEU A 177 5.91 -22.57 -9.90
N GLY A 178 6.76 -23.58 -10.03
CA GLY A 178 6.35 -24.99 -10.16
C GLY A 178 5.81 -25.38 -11.55
N SER A 179 5.64 -24.42 -12.48
CA SER A 179 5.19 -24.69 -13.85
C SER A 179 6.22 -24.28 -14.89
N LYS A 180 6.28 -22.99 -15.25
CA LYS A 180 7.28 -22.46 -16.18
C LYS A 180 8.58 -22.07 -15.48
N ILE A 181 8.54 -21.89 -14.18
CA ILE A 181 9.67 -21.46 -13.36
C ILE A 181 9.87 -22.49 -12.26
N GLU A 182 11.07 -23.04 -12.19
CA GLU A 182 11.47 -24.00 -11.15
C GLU A 182 12.58 -23.37 -10.31
N PHE A 183 12.43 -23.45 -8.98
CA PHE A 183 13.45 -23.01 -8.05
C PHE A 183 14.05 -24.23 -7.37
N ASP A 184 15.35 -24.42 -7.56
CA ASP A 184 16.15 -25.37 -6.81
C ASP A 184 16.80 -24.62 -5.65
N GLU A 185 16.26 -24.82 -4.45
CA GLU A 185 16.74 -24.19 -3.23
C GLU A 185 18.15 -24.65 -2.85
N ALA A 186 18.45 -25.94 -2.99
CA ALA A 186 19.75 -26.51 -2.62
C ALA A 186 20.86 -25.99 -3.53
N GLY A 187 20.58 -25.86 -4.83
CA GLY A 187 21.49 -25.30 -5.82
C GLY A 187 21.43 -23.78 -5.98
N GLY A 188 20.51 -23.09 -5.29
CA GLY A 188 20.28 -21.65 -5.45
C GLY A 188 19.95 -21.22 -6.88
N THR A 189 19.30 -22.08 -7.66
CA THR A 189 19.15 -21.91 -9.12
C THR A 189 17.68 -21.72 -9.50
N LEU A 190 17.41 -20.73 -10.36
CA LEU A 190 16.09 -20.50 -10.93
C LEU A 190 16.10 -20.90 -12.42
N THR A 191 15.33 -21.91 -12.78
CA THR A 191 15.22 -22.40 -14.16
C THR A 191 13.94 -21.86 -14.82
N LEU A 192 14.08 -21.24 -15.98
CA LEU A 192 12.96 -20.70 -16.76
C LEU A 192 12.73 -21.56 -18.01
N ARG A 193 11.56 -22.17 -18.12
CA ARG A 193 11.12 -22.94 -19.28
C ARG A 193 10.26 -22.09 -20.21
N GLY A 194 10.51 -22.18 -21.51
CA GLY A 194 9.74 -21.45 -22.53
C GLY A 194 10.00 -19.94 -22.50
N LEU A 195 11.26 -19.54 -22.71
CA LEU A 195 11.66 -18.13 -22.75
C LEU A 195 10.87 -17.34 -23.81
N PRO A 196 10.61 -16.04 -23.58
CA PRO A 196 9.99 -15.18 -24.59
C PRO A 196 10.76 -15.21 -25.91
N THR A 197 10.05 -15.20 -27.04
CA THR A 197 10.66 -15.29 -28.38
C THR A 197 11.74 -14.23 -28.58
N GLN A 198 11.46 -12.99 -28.17
CA GLN A 198 12.40 -11.87 -28.30
C GLN A 198 13.70 -12.09 -27.51
N LEU A 199 13.62 -12.69 -26.31
CA LEU A 199 14.81 -13.01 -25.51
C LEU A 199 15.56 -14.19 -26.13
N THR A 200 14.84 -15.21 -26.58
CA THR A 200 15.41 -16.38 -27.27
C THR A 200 16.20 -15.97 -28.51
N GLU A 201 15.68 -15.06 -29.32
CA GLU A 201 16.38 -14.54 -30.51
C GLU A 201 17.63 -13.75 -30.15
N GLN A 202 17.59 -12.91 -29.11
CA GLN A 202 18.76 -12.17 -28.64
C GLN A 202 19.87 -13.12 -28.19
N LEU A 203 19.53 -14.16 -27.41
CA LEU A 203 20.50 -15.16 -26.95
C LEU A 203 21.10 -15.96 -28.11
N LYS A 204 20.28 -16.35 -29.11
CA LYS A 204 20.76 -17.05 -30.30
C LYS A 204 21.74 -16.21 -31.12
N ARG A 205 21.51 -14.90 -31.25
CA ARG A 205 22.42 -13.99 -31.97
C ARG A 205 23.72 -13.76 -31.22
N ALA A 206 23.69 -13.73 -29.89
CA ALA A 206 24.89 -13.55 -29.07
C ALA A 206 25.75 -14.82 -28.98
N ALA A 207 25.15 -15.99 -29.20
CA ALA A 207 25.83 -17.29 -29.18
C ALA A 207 26.39 -17.72 -30.56
N ALA A 208 26.11 -16.96 -31.62
CA ALA A 208 26.61 -17.16 -32.98
C ALA A 208 27.90 -16.36 -33.21
#